data_AF-A0A9Q1RQ45-F1
#
_entry.id   AF-A0A9Q1RQ45-F1
#
_cell.length_a   1.000
_cell.length_b   1.000
_cell.length_c   1.000
_cell.angle_alpha   90.00
_cell.angle_beta   90.00
_cell.angle_gamma   90.00
#
_symmetry.space_group_name_H-M   'P 1'
#
loop_
_entity.id
_entity.type
_entity.pdbx_description
1 polymer ?
#
loop_
_entity_poly.entity_id
_entity_poly.type
_entity_poly.pdbx_seq_one_letter_code
_entity_poly.pdbx_strand_id
1 'polypeptide(L)'
;MKEYYKAASEAFFKGDHDKAHKFLKEGQFFMTKARETDERSAQKLLENSYSNEIVTVNLHDLEPKDAVRVLKLQLTSLCGFSSIQYLKILVGITAEEAKGPRKRLVLKFLERDSIAWTEEENGTVLLIRADEIDPRKMTFAKKINCQSPINISLR
;
A
#
# COMPACT_ATOMS: atom_id res chain seq x y z
N MET A 1 4.02 26.00 24.83
CA MET A 1 5.06 26.38 23.83
C MET A 1 5.13 27.89 23.64
N LYS A 2 4.10 28.53 23.04
CA LYS A 2 4.04 29.99 22.81
C LYS A 2 4.17 30.81 24.11
N GLU A 3 3.67 30.25 25.21
CA GLU A 3 3.71 30.89 26.53
C GLU A 3 5.13 31.02 27.10
N TYR A 4 6.03 30.05 26.87
CA TYR A 4 7.42 30.12 27.33
C TYR A 4 8.21 31.22 26.59
N TYR A 5 8.01 31.34 25.28
CA TYR A 5 8.63 32.41 24.50
C TYR A 5 8.05 33.79 24.84
N LYS A 6 6.76 33.87 25.15
CA LYS A 6 6.11 35.09 25.65
C LYS A 6 6.68 35.50 27.02
N ALA A 7 6.79 34.56 27.96
CA ALA A 7 7.36 34.80 29.28
C ALA A 7 8.85 35.19 29.23
N ALA A 8 9.62 34.60 28.32
CA ALA A 8 11.01 34.98 28.08
C ALA A 8 11.13 36.43 27.57
N SER A 9 10.28 36.81 26.61
CA SER A 9 10.21 38.19 26.08
C SER A 9 9.83 39.19 27.18
N GLU A 10 8.79 38.89 27.97
CA GLU A 10 8.37 39.74 29.09
C GLU A 10 9.43 39.89 30.18
N ALA A 11 10.18 38.83 30.49
CA ALA A 11 11.29 38.89 31.45
C ALA A 11 12.47 39.73 30.91
N PHE A 12 12.76 39.62 29.61
CA PHE A 12 13.78 40.43 28.94
C PHE A 12 13.42 41.92 28.95
N PHE A 13 12.18 42.27 28.64
CA PHE A 13 11.69 43.66 28.72
C PHE A 13 11.73 44.23 30.15
N LYS A 14 11.62 43.38 31.18
CA LYS A 14 11.73 43.76 32.60
C LYS A 14 13.18 43.81 33.10
N GLY A 15 14.18 43.54 32.25
CA GLY A 15 15.61 43.52 32.60
C GLY A 15 16.06 42.28 33.38
N ASP A 16 15.18 41.29 33.56
CA ASP A 16 15.48 40.04 34.26
C ASP A 16 16.01 39.00 33.26
N HIS A 17 17.27 39.17 32.88
CA HIS A 17 17.94 38.38 31.86
C HIS A 17 18.11 36.90 32.27
N ASP A 18 18.30 36.61 33.55
CA ASP A 18 18.42 35.23 34.07
C ASP A 18 17.10 34.48 33.91
N LYS A 19 15.98 35.14 34.25
CA LYS A 19 14.65 34.55 34.11
C LYS A 19 14.24 34.43 32.65
N ALA A 20 14.61 35.39 31.80
CA ALA A 20 14.42 35.30 30.35
C ALA A 20 15.18 34.09 29.77
N HIS A 21 16.43 33.90 30.17
CA HIS A 21 17.25 32.77 29.73
C HIS A 21 16.69 31.43 30.19
N LYS A 22 16.17 31.36 31.43
CA LYS A 22 15.52 30.16 31.96
C LYS A 22 14.28 29.77 31.14
N PHE A 23 13.38 30.71 30.87
CA PHE A 23 12.17 30.44 30.06
C PHE A 23 12.50 30.05 28.62
N LEU A 24 13.57 30.62 28.05
CA LEU A 24 14.03 30.25 26.71
C LEU A 24 14.55 28.81 26.68
N LYS A 25 15.33 28.39 27.69
CA LYS A 25 15.80 26.99 27.82
C LYS A 25 14.64 26.00 27.98
N GLU A 26 13.66 26.32 28.82
CA GLU A 26 12.47 25.48 29.01
C GLU A 26 11.65 25.39 27.71
N GLY A 27 11.46 26.52 27.02
CA GLY A 27 10.84 26.57 25.70
C GLY A 27 11.57 25.69 24.68
N GLN A 28 12.89 25.79 24.58
CA GLN A 28 13.66 24.95 23.65
C GLN A 28 13.55 23.46 23.96
N PHE A 29 13.60 23.08 25.25
CA PHE A 29 13.48 21.68 25.66
C PHE A 29 12.16 21.04 25.23
N PHE A 30 11.03 21.70 25.50
CA PHE A 30 9.72 21.16 25.11
C PHE A 30 9.53 21.18 23.58
N MET A 31 10.12 22.13 22.87
CA MET A 31 10.06 22.20 21.40
C MET A 31 10.77 21.00 20.77
N THR A 32 11.97 20.70 21.25
CA THR A 32 12.76 19.59 20.78
C THR A 32 12.05 18.27 21.04
N LYS A 33 11.50 18.08 22.25
CA LYS A 33 10.70 16.88 22.56
C LYS A 33 9.46 16.74 21.69
N ALA A 34 8.74 17.82 21.43
CA ALA A 34 7.56 17.80 20.56
C ALA A 34 7.96 17.42 19.13
N ARG A 35 9.01 18.05 18.59
CA ARG A 35 9.53 17.75 17.25
C ARG A 35 10.01 16.31 17.10
N GLU A 36 10.76 15.79 18.08
CA GLU A 36 11.21 14.40 18.08
C GLU A 36 10.02 13.42 18.12
N THR A 37 8.96 13.77 18.87
CA THR A 37 7.76 12.95 18.95
C THR A 37 7.00 12.96 17.62
N ASP A 38 6.83 14.13 17.01
CA ASP A 38 6.19 14.29 15.70
C ASP A 38 6.97 13.54 14.62
N GLU A 39 8.30 13.69 14.59
CA GLU A 39 9.18 13.01 13.63
C GLU A 39 9.15 11.49 13.80
N ARG A 40 9.23 10.99 15.04
CA ARG A 40 9.11 9.56 15.33
C ARG A 40 7.73 9.01 14.97
N SER A 41 6.67 9.80 15.15
CA SER A 41 5.32 9.42 14.75
C SER A 41 5.18 9.37 13.23
N ALA A 42 5.73 10.34 12.51
CA ALA A 42 5.74 10.39 11.05
C ALA A 42 6.52 9.21 10.46
N GLN A 43 7.67 8.86 11.05
CA GLN A 43 8.43 7.68 10.66
C GLN A 43 7.63 6.39 10.81
N LYS A 44 6.90 6.20 11.93
CA LYS A 44 6.03 5.04 12.12
C LYS A 44 4.86 4.98 11.12
N LEU A 45 4.28 6.13 10.78
CA LEU A 45 3.23 6.21 9.76
C LEU A 45 3.76 5.82 8.38
N LEU A 46 4.98 6.25 8.05
CA LEU A 46 5.65 5.85 6.82
C LEU A 46 6.00 4.36 6.83
N GLU A 47 6.56 3.82 7.92
CA GLU A 47 6.84 2.37 8.04
C GLU A 47 5.59 1.50 7.85
N ASN A 48 4.44 1.88 8.43
CA ASN A 48 3.17 1.19 8.17
C ASN A 48 2.71 1.33 6.71
N SER A 49 3.00 2.44 6.03
CA SER A 49 2.70 2.57 4.60
C SER A 49 3.62 1.74 3.69
N TYR A 50 4.79 1.35 4.20
CA TYR A 50 5.71 0.41 3.54
C TYR A 50 5.48 -1.05 4.00
N SER A 51 4.49 -1.34 4.84
CA SER A 51 4.10 -2.72 5.11
C SER A 51 3.43 -3.27 3.85
N ASN A 52 4.22 -3.99 3.05
CA ASN A 52 3.84 -4.74 1.86
C ASN A 52 2.39 -5.23 1.90
N GLU A 53 1.51 -4.50 1.21
CA GLU A 53 0.08 -4.78 1.24
C GLU A 53 -0.18 -6.10 0.51
N ILE A 54 -0.91 -7.00 1.18
CA ILE A 54 -1.38 -8.25 0.59
C ILE A 54 -2.83 -8.05 0.21
N VAL A 55 -3.12 -8.10 -1.09
CA VAL A 55 -4.48 -7.95 -1.60
C VAL A 55 -5.07 -9.31 -1.92
N THR A 56 -6.26 -9.58 -1.39
CA THR A 56 -6.98 -10.85 -1.62
C THR A 56 -8.05 -10.68 -2.70
N VAL A 57 -8.04 -11.57 -3.69
CA VAL A 57 -9.01 -11.64 -4.79
C VAL A 57 -9.79 -12.93 -4.66
N ASN A 58 -11.10 -12.82 -4.41
CA ASN A 58 -11.97 -13.97 -4.33
C ASN A 58 -12.54 -14.36 -5.71
N LEU A 59 -12.19 -15.56 -6.18
CA LEU A 59 -12.72 -16.14 -7.42
C LEU A 59 -13.70 -17.30 -7.15
N HIS A 60 -13.93 -17.65 -5.87
CA HIS A 60 -14.69 -18.82 -5.46
C HIS A 60 -16.11 -18.89 -6.01
N ASP A 61 -16.80 -17.75 -6.11
CA ASP A 61 -18.20 -17.73 -6.55
C ASP A 61 -18.34 -17.47 -8.04
N LEU A 62 -17.21 -17.36 -8.76
CA LEU A 62 -17.21 -17.05 -10.18
C LEU A 62 -17.23 -18.33 -11.03
N GLU A 63 -17.92 -18.25 -12.16
CA GLU A 63 -17.79 -19.24 -13.21
C GLU A 63 -16.33 -19.31 -13.71
N PRO A 64 -15.84 -20.48 -14.17
CA PRO A 64 -14.43 -20.65 -14.54
C PRO A 64 -13.91 -19.63 -15.57
N LYS A 65 -14.74 -19.18 -16.52
CA LYS A 65 -14.35 -18.16 -17.51
C LYS A 65 -14.30 -16.76 -16.90
N ASP A 66 -15.24 -16.45 -16.02
CA ASP A 66 -15.29 -15.17 -15.32
C ASP A 66 -14.15 -15.02 -14.31
N ALA A 67 -13.79 -16.10 -13.63
CA ALA A 67 -12.63 -16.13 -12.75
C ALA A 67 -11.35 -15.67 -13.46
N VAL A 68 -11.10 -16.18 -14.68
CA VAL A 68 -9.95 -15.76 -15.49
C VAL A 68 -10.06 -14.30 -15.95
N ARG A 69 -11.28 -13.84 -16.30
CA ARG A 69 -11.51 -12.45 -16.72
C ARG A 69 -11.24 -11.47 -15.57
N VAL A 70 -11.75 -11.77 -14.37
CA VAL A 70 -11.53 -10.97 -13.16
C VAL A 70 -10.06 -10.98 -12.78
N LEU A 71 -9.41 -12.15 -12.81
CA LEU A 71 -7.98 -12.26 -12.51
C LEU A 71 -7.13 -11.37 -13.42
N LYS A 72 -7.40 -11.34 -14.73
CA LYS A 72 -6.70 -10.43 -15.66
C LYS A 72 -6.88 -8.97 -15.30
N LEU A 73 -8.09 -8.57 -14.94
CA LEU A 73 -8.37 -7.18 -14.54
C LEU A 73 -7.59 -6.82 -13.27
N GLN A 74 -7.62 -7.69 -12.26
CA GLN A 74 -6.91 -7.46 -11.00
C GLN A 74 -5.39 -7.41 -11.20
N LEU A 75 -4.82 -8.33 -11.98
CA LEU A 75 -3.40 -8.30 -12.32
C LEU A 75 -3.01 -7.03 -13.09
N THR A 76 -3.85 -6.55 -14.00
CA THR A 76 -3.57 -5.30 -14.74
C THR A 76 -3.65 -4.07 -13.83
N SER A 77 -4.58 -4.07 -12.87
CA SER A 77 -4.85 -2.93 -12.00
C SER A 77 -3.99 -2.87 -10.74
N LEU A 78 -3.47 -4.00 -10.26
CA LEU A 78 -2.80 -4.10 -8.95
C LEU A 78 -1.32 -4.49 -9.06
N CYS A 79 -0.86 -5.04 -10.18
CA CYS A 79 0.57 -5.36 -10.35
C CYS A 79 1.37 -4.15 -10.85
N GLY A 80 2.66 -4.14 -10.53
CA GLY A 80 3.57 -3.05 -10.90
C GLY A 80 3.57 -1.86 -9.94
N PHE A 81 2.80 -1.93 -8.85
CA PHE A 81 2.89 -0.98 -7.73
C PHE A 81 3.80 -1.56 -6.64
N SER A 82 4.78 -0.78 -6.19
CA SER A 82 5.72 -1.20 -5.14
C SER A 82 5.09 -1.34 -3.75
N SER A 83 3.87 -0.83 -3.55
CA SER A 83 3.13 -0.93 -2.29
C SER A 83 2.41 -2.27 -2.11
N ILE A 84 2.18 -3.02 -3.20
CA ILE A 84 1.48 -4.32 -3.18
C ILE A 84 2.50 -5.41 -3.50
N GLN A 85 2.87 -6.20 -2.49
CA GLN A 85 3.86 -7.26 -2.67
C GLN A 85 3.22 -8.55 -3.19
N TYR A 86 2.03 -8.88 -2.67
CA TYR A 86 1.39 -10.16 -2.96
C TYR A 86 -0.08 -10.01 -3.32
N LEU A 87 -0.49 -10.81 -4.30
CA LEU A 87 -1.88 -11.06 -4.63
C LEU A 87 -2.27 -12.47 -4.18
N LYS A 88 -3.20 -12.58 -3.24
CA LYS A 88 -3.78 -13.84 -2.77
C LYS A 88 -5.05 -14.15 -3.57
N ILE A 89 -5.04 -15.21 -4.35
CA ILE A 89 -6.17 -15.62 -5.18
C ILE A 89 -6.89 -16.80 -4.52
N LEU A 90 -8.12 -16.59 -4.06
CA LEU A 90 -8.96 -17.66 -3.51
C LEU A 90 -9.70 -18.36 -4.65
N VAL A 91 -9.36 -19.63 -4.90
CA VAL A 91 -9.97 -20.44 -5.97
C VAL A 91 -10.98 -21.48 -5.46
N GLY A 92 -10.93 -21.81 -4.17
CA GLY A 92 -11.75 -22.83 -3.49
C GLY A 92 -11.91 -22.47 -2.00
N ILE A 93 -12.96 -22.97 -1.34
CA ILE A 93 -13.02 -22.97 0.14
C ILE A 93 -12.45 -24.28 0.68
N THR A 94 -12.73 -25.38 -0.03
CA THR A 94 -12.20 -26.71 0.28
C THR A 94 -11.21 -27.20 -0.76
N ALA A 95 -10.32 -28.12 -0.37
CA ALA A 95 -9.36 -28.74 -1.29
C ALA A 95 -10.05 -29.48 -2.45
N GLU A 96 -11.25 -30.02 -2.25
CA GLU A 96 -12.01 -30.69 -3.31
C GLU A 96 -12.58 -29.70 -4.33
N GLU A 97 -13.15 -28.59 -3.89
CA GLU A 97 -13.60 -27.51 -4.78
C GLU A 97 -12.43 -26.90 -5.55
N ALA A 98 -11.27 -26.77 -4.90
CA ALA A 98 -10.06 -26.27 -5.52
C ALA A 98 -9.57 -27.17 -6.67
N LYS A 99 -9.92 -28.47 -6.71
CA LYS A 99 -9.61 -29.36 -7.86
C LYS A 99 -10.52 -29.12 -9.07
N GLY A 100 -11.46 -28.18 -8.97
CA GLY A 100 -12.47 -27.90 -9.99
C GLY A 100 -11.94 -27.23 -11.27
N PRO A 101 -12.81 -27.08 -12.29
CA PRO A 101 -12.46 -26.49 -13.58
C PRO A 101 -11.97 -25.03 -13.48
N ARG A 102 -12.35 -24.31 -12.41
CA ARG A 102 -11.91 -22.95 -12.14
C ARG A 102 -10.41 -22.86 -11.91
N LYS A 103 -9.87 -23.57 -10.91
CA LYS A 103 -8.43 -23.58 -10.62
C LYS A 103 -7.65 -24.02 -11.85
N ARG A 104 -8.10 -25.08 -12.53
CA ARG A 104 -7.46 -25.56 -13.76
C ARG A 104 -7.36 -24.48 -14.85
N LEU A 105 -8.41 -23.68 -15.05
CA LEU A 105 -8.38 -22.59 -16.03
C LEU A 105 -7.51 -21.42 -15.57
N VAL A 106 -7.50 -21.11 -14.27
CA VAL A 106 -6.62 -20.10 -13.69
C VAL A 106 -5.15 -20.49 -13.84
N LEU A 107 -4.77 -21.72 -13.47
CA LEU A 107 -3.40 -22.23 -13.61
C LEU A 107 -2.95 -22.23 -15.07
N LYS A 108 -3.78 -22.74 -15.98
CA LYS A 108 -3.50 -22.71 -17.42
C LYS A 108 -3.27 -21.28 -17.94
N PHE A 109 -3.99 -20.32 -17.38
CA PHE A 109 -3.79 -18.91 -17.71
C PHE A 109 -2.45 -18.38 -17.20
N LEU A 110 -2.08 -18.67 -15.94
CA LEU A 110 -0.81 -18.25 -15.34
C LEU A 110 0.39 -18.86 -16.05
N GLU A 111 0.33 -20.16 -16.39
CA GLU A 111 1.35 -20.86 -17.19
C GLU A 111 1.57 -20.20 -18.55
N ARG A 112 0.47 -19.97 -19.29
CA ARG A 112 0.53 -19.41 -20.64
C ARG A 112 1.18 -18.02 -20.65
N ASP A 113 0.89 -17.21 -19.64
CA ASP A 113 1.40 -15.84 -19.56
C ASP A 113 2.70 -15.76 -18.71
N SER A 114 3.28 -16.91 -18.35
CA SER A 114 4.55 -17.05 -17.60
C SER A 114 4.57 -16.25 -16.29
N ILE A 115 3.43 -16.22 -15.62
CA ILE A 115 3.30 -15.59 -14.30
C ILE A 115 3.69 -16.64 -13.27
N ALA A 116 4.58 -16.32 -12.33
CA ALA A 116 4.92 -17.23 -11.24
C ALA A 116 3.83 -17.20 -10.15
N TRP A 117 3.52 -18.37 -9.58
CA TRP A 117 2.63 -18.48 -8.42
C TRP A 117 3.12 -19.60 -7.48
N THR A 118 2.73 -19.50 -6.21
CA THR A 118 2.86 -20.59 -5.23
C THR A 118 1.47 -21.02 -4.76
N GLU A 119 1.31 -22.29 -4.41
CA GLU A 119 0.07 -22.79 -3.81
C GLU A 119 0.18 -22.79 -2.28
N GLU A 120 -0.87 -22.29 -1.62
CA GLU A 120 -1.02 -22.33 -0.16
C GLU A 120 -2.35 -22.99 0.23
N GLU A 121 -2.52 -23.30 1.51
CA GLU A 121 -3.79 -23.80 2.09
C GLU A 121 -4.36 -25.03 1.36
N ASN A 122 -3.51 -26.03 1.07
CA ASN A 122 -3.88 -27.23 0.30
C ASN A 122 -4.44 -26.91 -1.11
N GLY A 123 -3.98 -25.79 -1.69
CA GLY A 123 -4.27 -25.42 -3.05
C GLY A 123 -5.57 -24.62 -3.25
N THR A 124 -6.20 -24.16 -2.17
CA THR A 124 -7.34 -23.22 -2.20
C THR A 124 -6.89 -21.79 -2.47
N VAL A 125 -5.64 -21.46 -2.15
CA VAL A 125 -5.01 -20.15 -2.34
C VAL A 125 -3.88 -20.27 -3.35
N LEU A 126 -3.85 -19.36 -4.32
CA LEU A 126 -2.68 -19.12 -5.16
C LEU A 126 -2.08 -17.76 -4.79
N LEU A 127 -0.78 -17.73 -4.48
CA LEU A 127 -0.06 -16.51 -4.13
C LEU A 127 0.79 -16.05 -5.32
N ILE A 128 0.65 -14.80 -5.71
CA ILE A 128 1.34 -14.19 -6.84
C ILE A 128 2.15 -12.98 -6.35
N ARG A 129 3.41 -12.85 -6.79
CA ARG A 129 4.25 -11.66 -6.53
C ARG A 129 3.82 -10.50 -7.42
N ALA A 130 3.04 -9.57 -6.86
CA ALA A 130 2.49 -8.45 -7.62
C ALA A 130 3.56 -7.37 -7.93
N ASP A 131 4.60 -7.30 -7.10
CA ASP A 131 5.73 -6.39 -7.19
C ASP A 131 6.74 -6.78 -8.31
N GLU A 132 6.86 -8.08 -8.60
CA GLU A 132 7.77 -8.59 -9.63
C GLU A 132 7.16 -8.60 -11.03
N ILE A 133 5.85 -8.35 -11.12
CA ILE A 133 5.09 -8.42 -12.35
C ILE A 133 5.06 -7.06 -13.02
N ASP A 134 5.52 -7.01 -14.27
CA ASP A 134 5.42 -5.82 -15.12
C ASP A 134 4.11 -5.85 -15.93
N PRO A 135 3.11 -5.01 -15.60
CA PRO A 135 1.83 -5.00 -16.31
C PRO A 135 1.97 -4.63 -17.79
N ARG A 136 3.04 -3.93 -18.20
CA ARG A 136 3.27 -3.53 -19.60
C ARG A 136 3.72 -4.70 -20.47
N LYS A 137 4.30 -5.73 -19.86
CA LYS A 137 4.75 -6.96 -20.53
C LYS A 137 3.65 -8.01 -20.63
N MET A 138 2.52 -7.81 -19.95
CA MET A 138 1.38 -8.70 -20.06
C MET A 138 0.74 -8.60 -21.45
N THR A 139 0.61 -9.74 -22.11
CA THR A 139 0.03 -9.84 -23.47
C THR A 139 -1.44 -9.42 -23.53
N PHE A 140 -2.16 -9.44 -22.40
CA PHE A 140 -3.56 -9.06 -22.28
C PHE A 140 -3.80 -7.60 -21.86
N ALA A 141 -2.82 -6.92 -21.24
CA ALA A 141 -2.98 -5.54 -20.78
C ALA A 141 -3.15 -4.55 -21.93
N LYS A 142 -2.60 -4.85 -23.12
CA LYS A 142 -2.75 -4.03 -24.34
C LYS A 142 -4.21 -3.85 -24.80
N LYS A 143 -5.15 -4.67 -24.31
CA LYS A 143 -6.58 -4.59 -24.70
C LYS A 143 -7.44 -3.72 -23.78
N ILE A 144 -6.90 -3.16 -22.69
CA ILE A 144 -7.65 -2.35 -21.71
C ILE A 144 -7.23 -0.87 -21.78
N ASN A 145 -6.88 -0.36 -22.96
CA ASN A 145 -6.73 1.09 -23.16
C ASN A 145 -8.11 1.73 -23.31
N CYS A 146 -8.78 1.99 -22.20
CA CYS A 146 -9.86 2.97 -22.16
C CYS A 146 -9.28 4.37 -21.98
N GLN A 147 -9.30 5.12 -23.10
CA GLN A 147 -9.49 6.57 -23.23
C GLN A 147 -8.56 7.53 -22.46
N SER A 148 -7.70 8.17 -23.27
CA SER A 148 -7.23 9.57 -23.27
C SER A 148 -7.31 10.42 -21.98
N PRO A 149 -6.23 11.14 -21.62
CA PRO A 149 -6.21 12.01 -20.44
C PRO A 149 -7.27 13.10 -20.53
N ILE A 150 -8.11 13.20 -19.49
CA ILE A 150 -9.03 14.32 -19.29
C ILE A 150 -8.18 15.56 -19.07
N ASN A 151 -8.18 16.43 -20.07
CA ASN A 151 -7.50 17.72 -20.03
C ASN A 151 -8.38 18.68 -19.23
N ILE A 152 -8.12 18.83 -17.93
CA ILE A 152 -8.82 19.79 -17.08
C ILE A 152 -8.17 21.16 -17.32
N SER A 153 -8.71 21.91 -18.28
CA SER A 153 -8.41 23.32 -18.45
C SER A 153 -9.09 24.10 -17.32
N LEU A 154 -8.28 24.59 -16.38
CA LEU A 154 -8.70 25.59 -15.41
C LEU A 154 -8.91 26.92 -16.15
N ARG A 155 -10.15 27.39 -16.22
CA ARG A 155 -10.50 28.79 -16.46
C ARG A 155 -10.92 29.42 -15.15
#